data_AF-A0A9W5K1Z5-F1
#
_entry.id   AF-A0A9W5K1Z5-F1
#
_cell.length_a   1.000
_cell.length_b   1.000
_cell.length_c   1.000
_cell.angle_alpha   90.00
_cell.angle_beta   90.00
_cell.angle_gamma   90.00
#
_symmetry.space_group_name_H-M   'P 1'
#
loop_
_entity.id
_entity.type
_entity.pdbx_description
1 polymer ?
#
loop_
_entity_poly.entity_id
_entity_poly.type
_entity_poly.pdbx_seq_one_letter_code
_entity_poly.pdbx_strand_id
1 'polypeptide(L)'
;MKKSLIAISGLIVVGGGLLAYVGEETRDRFNPLVKENNLYVLQKEEAKPDPEHDNKRYFAMLNGVDESGNEDTIKLGFAGKDEYVNNYLKVHVKGKYVYQFEEVQENEVPEKAKEKLKK
;
A
#
# COMPACT_ATOMS: atom_id res chain seq x y z
N MET A 1 -0.56 24.53 34.21
CA MET A 1 0.22 23.34 33.83
C MET A 1 -0.61 22.06 33.86
N LYS A 2 -1.17 21.62 35.01
CA LYS A 2 -1.96 20.36 35.09
C LYS A 2 -3.19 20.32 34.18
N LYS A 3 -3.97 21.41 34.11
CA LYS A 3 -5.18 21.49 33.25
C LYS A 3 -4.84 21.44 31.75
N SER A 4 -3.73 22.07 31.35
CA SER A 4 -3.24 22.04 29.97
C SER A 4 -2.74 20.64 29.56
N LEU A 5 -2.06 19.93 30.47
CA LEU A 5 -1.63 18.54 30.23
C LEU A 5 -2.81 17.59 30.08
N ILE A 6 -3.85 17.74 30.91
CA ILE A 6 -5.08 16.94 30.81
C ILE A 6 -5.84 17.24 29.51
N ALA A 7 -5.90 18.52 29.10
CA ALA A 7 -6.52 18.90 27.84
C ALA A 7 -5.76 18.31 26.63
N ILE A 8 -4.43 18.34 26.65
CA ILE A 8 -3.58 17.75 25.61
C ILE A 8 -3.75 16.23 25.58
N SER A 9 -3.74 15.54 26.73
CA SER A 9 -3.94 14.10 26.76
C SER A 9 -5.34 13.71 26.28
N GLY A 10 -6.37 14.47 26.64
CA GLY A 10 -7.73 14.27 26.14
C GLY A 10 -7.80 14.42 24.62
N LEU A 11 -7.13 15.42 24.05
CA LEU A 11 -7.06 15.62 22.59
C LEU A 11 -6.33 14.48 21.87
N ILE A 12 -5.25 13.95 22.45
CA ILE A 12 -4.52 12.81 21.88
C ILE A 12 -5.39 11.55 21.90
N VAL A 13 -6.13 11.30 22.97
CA VAL A 13 -7.03 10.12 23.07
C VAL A 13 -8.20 10.23 22.10
N VAL A 14 -8.84 11.39 22.00
CA VAL A 14 -9.95 11.62 21.06
C VAL A 14 -9.44 11.58 19.61
N GLY A 15 -8.33 12.26 19.31
CA GLY A 15 -7.73 12.27 17.98
C GLY A 15 -7.22 10.89 17.54
N GLY A 16 -6.51 10.18 18.43
CA GLY A 16 -6.05 8.82 18.20
C GLY A 16 -7.20 7.83 18.03
N GLY A 17 -8.26 7.99 18.82
CA GLY A 17 -9.50 7.20 18.69
C GLY A 17 -10.21 7.44 17.37
N LEU A 18 -10.29 8.69 16.88
CA LEU A 18 -10.88 9.01 15.58
C LEU A 18 -10.10 8.39 14.41
N LEU A 19 -8.76 8.32 14.50
CA LEU A 19 -7.94 7.67 13.47
C LEU A 19 -8.22 6.17 13.33
N ALA A 20 -8.77 5.50 14.36
CA ALA A 20 -9.15 4.09 14.26
C ALA A 20 -10.36 3.85 13.33
N TYR A 21 -11.18 4.88 13.09
CA TYR A 21 -12.34 4.81 12.19
C TYR A 21 -12.01 5.26 10.75
N VAL A 22 -10.79 5.73 10.52
CA VAL A 22 -10.29 6.10 9.18
C VAL A 22 -9.69 4.87 8.53
N GLY A 23 -10.03 4.60 7.26
CA GLY A 23 -9.50 3.46 6.50
C GLY A 23 -7.97 3.45 6.46
N GLU A 24 -7.37 2.26 6.41
CA GLU A 24 -5.93 2.05 6.60
C GLU A 24 -5.07 2.89 5.65
N GLU A 25 -5.44 2.98 4.37
CA GLU A 25 -4.73 3.81 3.38
C GLU A 25 -4.73 5.29 3.76
N THR A 26 -5.88 5.82 4.17
CA THR A 26 -5.98 7.24 4.57
C THR A 26 -5.22 7.49 5.87
N ARG A 27 -5.29 6.55 6.81
CA ARG A 27 -4.55 6.63 8.08
C ARG A 27 -3.05 6.64 7.83
N ASP A 28 -2.54 5.71 7.03
CA ASP A 28 -1.10 5.57 6.81
C ASP A 28 -0.51 6.72 5.99
N ARG A 29 -1.29 7.27 5.05
CA ARG A 29 -0.93 8.49 4.31
C ARG A 29 -0.53 9.63 5.25
N PHE A 30 -1.36 9.92 6.25
CA PHE A 30 -1.18 11.07 7.15
C PHE A 30 -0.45 10.75 8.45
N ASN A 31 -0.23 9.48 8.79
CA ASN A 31 0.47 9.09 10.01
C ASN A 31 1.99 9.35 9.89
N PRO A 32 2.59 10.24 10.70
CA PRO A 32 4.03 10.50 10.65
C PRO A 32 4.88 9.34 11.20
N LEU A 33 4.27 8.37 11.89
CA LEU A 33 4.97 7.22 12.47
C LEU A 33 5.16 6.06 11.49
N VAL A 34 4.38 6.04 10.40
CA VAL A 34 4.49 5.03 9.35
C VAL A 34 5.60 5.43 8.39
N LYS A 35 6.55 4.52 8.15
CA LYS A 35 7.67 4.75 7.24
C LYS A 35 7.27 4.45 5.79
N GLU A 36 7.94 5.15 4.89
CA GLU A 36 7.90 4.84 3.47
C GLU A 36 8.76 3.61 3.18
N ASN A 37 8.33 2.78 2.23
CA ASN A 37 9.02 1.59 1.79
C ASN A 37 8.74 1.31 0.30
N ASN A 38 9.57 0.46 -0.31
CA ASN A 38 9.37 -0.05 -1.65
C ASN A 38 8.97 -1.53 -1.57
N LEU A 39 7.87 -1.87 -2.25
CA LEU A 39 7.43 -3.24 -2.43
C LEU A 39 7.54 -3.62 -3.90
N TYR A 40 7.93 -4.85 -4.18
CA TYR A 40 7.93 -5.42 -5.52
C TYR A 40 6.75 -6.36 -5.64
N VAL A 41 5.97 -6.22 -6.71
CA VAL A 41 4.83 -7.09 -7.01
C VAL A 41 4.99 -7.71 -8.38
N LEU A 42 4.37 -8.87 -8.58
CA LEU A 42 4.18 -9.49 -9.89
C LEU A 42 2.68 -9.64 -10.14
N GLN A 43 2.17 -8.94 -11.15
CA GLN A 43 0.77 -9.00 -11.50
C GLN A 43 0.51 -10.20 -12.41
N LYS A 44 0.13 -11.34 -11.85
CA LYS A 44 -0.12 -12.58 -12.59
C LYS A 44 -1.51 -12.64 -13.24
N GLU A 45 -2.48 -11.92 -12.67
CA GLU A 45 -3.88 -11.97 -13.07
C GLU A 45 -4.41 -10.59 -13.48
N GLU A 46 -5.48 -10.59 -14.26
CA GLU A 46 -6.21 -9.39 -14.66
C GLU A 46 -6.83 -8.69 -13.44
N ALA A 47 -6.82 -7.36 -13.46
CA ALA A 47 -7.42 -6.55 -12.42
C ALA A 47 -8.96 -6.64 -12.47
N LYS A 48 -9.61 -6.54 -11.31
CA LYS A 48 -11.07 -6.61 -11.18
C LYS A 48 -11.67 -5.21 -11.23
N PRO A 49 -12.89 -5.02 -11.78
CA PRO A 49 -13.55 -3.73 -11.72
C PRO A 49 -13.70 -3.28 -10.26
N ASP A 50 -13.40 -2.01 -10.00
CA ASP A 50 -13.48 -1.41 -8.67
C ASP A 50 -14.90 -0.89 -8.39
N PRO A 51 -15.65 -1.51 -7.45
CA PRO A 51 -17.00 -1.07 -7.10
C PRO A 51 -17.02 0.32 -6.48
N GLU A 52 -15.92 0.76 -5.85
CA GLU A 52 -15.81 2.09 -5.23
C GLU A 52 -15.73 3.22 -6.28
N HIS A 53 -15.51 2.87 -7.55
CA HIS A 53 -15.33 3.81 -8.66
C HIS A 53 -16.32 3.56 -9.81
N ASP A 54 -17.56 3.16 -9.50
CA ASP A 54 -18.60 2.83 -10.49
C ASP A 54 -18.15 1.78 -11.53
N ASN A 55 -17.21 0.89 -11.18
CA ASN A 55 -16.57 -0.06 -12.09
C ASN A 55 -15.81 0.59 -13.27
N LYS A 56 -15.50 1.89 -13.21
CA LYS A 56 -14.73 2.61 -14.25
C LYS A 56 -13.21 2.52 -14.06
N ARG A 57 -12.78 2.01 -12.91
CA ARG A 57 -11.37 1.71 -12.60
C ARG A 57 -11.25 0.23 -12.28
N TYR A 58 -10.03 -0.26 -12.31
CA TYR A 58 -9.73 -1.64 -11.95
C TYR A 58 -8.82 -1.66 -10.73
N PHE A 59 -8.85 -2.74 -9.96
CA PHE A 59 -7.92 -2.95 -8.86
C PHE A 59 -7.50 -4.42 -8.77
N ALA A 60 -6.32 -4.64 -8.21
CA ALA A 60 -5.87 -5.97 -7.82
C ALA A 60 -5.30 -5.93 -6.40
N MET A 61 -5.56 -7.01 -5.65
CA MET A 61 -4.87 -7.26 -4.39
C MET A 61 -3.61 -8.06 -4.72
N LEU A 62 -2.45 -7.42 -4.62
CA LEU A 62 -1.17 -8.02 -5.00
C LEU A 62 -0.34 -8.31 -3.76
N ASN A 63 0.35 -9.45 -3.75
CA ASN A 63 1.36 -9.75 -2.72
C ASN A 63 2.64 -8.98 -3.06
N GLY A 64 2.94 -7.95 -2.28
CA GLY A 64 4.16 -7.16 -2.39
C GLY A 64 5.26 -7.74 -1.51
N VAL A 65 6.49 -7.72 -2.02
CA VAL A 65 7.65 -8.20 -1.27
C VAL A 65 8.70 -7.10 -1.21
N ASP A 66 9.16 -6.75 -0.02
CA ASP A 66 10.22 -5.75 0.15
C ASP A 66 11.61 -6.32 -0.19
N GLU A 67 12.62 -5.46 -0.20
CA GLU A 67 14.02 -5.84 -0.46
C GLU A 67 14.57 -6.87 0.55
N SER A 68 14.01 -6.93 1.76
CA SER A 68 14.39 -7.88 2.80
C SER A 68 13.68 -9.23 2.65
N GLY A 69 12.67 -9.33 1.79
CA GLY A 69 11.83 -10.50 1.61
C GLY A 69 10.59 -10.53 2.49
N ASN A 70 10.21 -9.43 3.15
CA ASN A 70 8.96 -9.37 3.90
C ASN A 70 7.78 -9.19 2.95
N GLU A 71 6.71 -9.93 3.20
CA GLU A 71 5.51 -9.93 2.37
C GLU A 71 4.46 -9.01 2.97
N ASP A 72 3.78 -8.26 2.10
CA ASP A 72 2.62 -7.48 2.47
C ASP A 72 1.62 -7.36 1.31
N THR A 73 0.34 -7.57 1.61
CA THR A 73 -0.72 -7.46 0.60
C THR A 73 -1.15 -6.02 0.43
N ILE A 74 -1.16 -5.53 -0.81
CA ILE A 74 -1.51 -4.16 -1.16
C ILE A 74 -2.59 -4.10 -2.25
N LYS A 75 -3.46 -3.09 -2.17
CA LYS A 75 -4.44 -2.76 -3.21
C LYS A 75 -3.77 -1.83 -4.22
N LEU A 76 -3.61 -2.27 -5.47
CA LEU A 76 -3.20 -1.39 -6.58
C LEU A 76 -4.38 -1.10 -7.47
N GLY A 77 -4.52 0.18 -7.85
CA GLY A 77 -5.51 0.64 -8.82
C GLY A 77 -4.90 0.79 -10.22
N PHE A 78 -5.64 0.37 -11.24
CA PHE A 78 -5.28 0.38 -12.64
C PHE A 78 -6.32 1.12 -13.47
N ALA A 79 -5.92 1.65 -14.63
CA ALA A 79 -6.83 2.26 -15.58
C ALA A 79 -7.49 1.20 -16.48
N GLY A 80 -6.74 0.15 -16.83
CA GLY A 80 -7.22 -0.99 -17.62
C GLY A 80 -7.30 -2.30 -16.83
N LYS A 81 -8.06 -3.26 -17.38
CA LYS A 81 -8.18 -4.62 -16.84
C LYS A 81 -6.89 -5.43 -16.98
N ASP A 82 -6.24 -5.29 -18.12
CA ASP A 82 -5.07 -6.09 -18.53
C ASP A 82 -3.75 -5.31 -18.40
N GLU A 83 -3.79 -4.16 -17.73
CA GLU A 83 -2.63 -3.30 -17.54
C GLU A 83 -1.59 -4.02 -16.66
N TYR A 84 -0.33 -4.06 -17.12
CA TYR A 84 0.82 -4.66 -16.42
C TYR A 84 0.69 -6.16 -16.09
N VAL A 85 -0.22 -6.88 -16.75
CA VAL A 85 -0.29 -8.34 -16.61
C VAL A 85 1.03 -8.98 -17.07
N ASN A 86 1.57 -9.86 -16.23
CA ASN A 86 2.89 -10.49 -16.32
C ASN A 86 4.09 -9.56 -16.17
N ASN A 87 3.91 -8.32 -15.71
CA ASN A 87 5.00 -7.39 -15.43
C ASN A 87 5.31 -7.31 -13.93
N TYR A 88 6.58 -7.01 -13.64
CA TYR A 88 6.99 -6.63 -12.28
C TYR A 88 6.77 -5.14 -12.09
N LEU A 89 6.24 -4.77 -10.93
CA LEU A 89 6.08 -3.37 -10.55
C LEU A 89 6.85 -3.10 -9.27
N LYS A 90 7.50 -1.95 -9.21
CA LYS A 90 8.01 -1.36 -7.98
C LYS A 90 6.97 -0.38 -7.46
N VAL A 91 6.50 -0.63 -6.25
CA VAL A 91 5.39 0.09 -5.63
C VAL A 91 5.91 0.86 -4.44
N HIS A 92 5.74 2.16 -4.48
CA HIS A 92 6.12 3.06 -3.42
C HIS A 92 4.95 3.22 -2.45
N VAL A 93 5.19 2.81 -1.21
CA VAL A 93 4.15 2.74 -0.19
C VAL A 93 4.54 3.45 1.09
N LYS A 94 3.53 3.88 1.83
CA LYS A 94 3.65 4.25 3.24
C LYS A 94 2.62 3.42 3.99
N GLY A 95 3.06 2.33 4.62
CA GLY A 95 2.13 1.29 5.12
C GLY A 95 1.26 0.75 3.98
N LYS A 96 -0.06 0.84 4.13
CA LYS A 96 -1.04 0.46 3.09
C LYS A 96 -1.27 1.51 2.01
N TYR A 97 -0.80 2.74 2.21
CA TYR A 97 -0.99 3.81 1.25
C TYR A 97 -0.02 3.67 0.08
N VAL A 98 -0.53 3.29 -1.09
CA VAL A 98 0.21 3.33 -2.36
C VAL A 98 0.12 4.75 -2.93
N TYR A 99 1.27 5.40 -3.15
CA TYR A 99 1.30 6.74 -3.73
C TYR A 99 1.87 6.77 -5.15
N GLN A 100 2.68 5.80 -5.52
CA GLN A 100 3.25 5.66 -6.87
C GLN A 100 3.63 4.21 -7.14
N PHE A 101 3.61 3.81 -8.41
CA PHE A 101 4.25 2.59 -8.86
C PHE A 101 4.83 2.80 -10.26
N GLU A 102 5.80 1.97 -10.61
CA GLU A 102 6.46 1.97 -11.91
C GLU A 102 6.73 0.53 -12.36
N GLU A 103 6.68 0.30 -13.67
CA GLU A 103 7.09 -0.97 -14.27
C GLU A 103 8.61 -1.11 -14.18
N VAL A 104 9.06 -2.28 -13.74
CA VAL A 104 10.49 -2.60 -13.61
C VAL A 104 10.80 -3.94 -14.27
N GLN A 105 12.03 -4.11 -14.72
CA GLN A 105 12.49 -5.37 -15.27
C GLN A 105 12.78 -6.39 -14.15
N GLU A 106 12.71 -7.67 -14.48
CA GLU A 106 12.97 -8.75 -13.51
C GLU A 106 14.39 -8.67 -12.89
N ASN A 107 15.37 -8.15 -13.63
CA ASN A 107 16.74 -7.96 -13.14
C ASN A 107 16.86 -6.81 -12.11
N GLU A 108 15.91 -5.88 -12.07
CA GLU A 108 15.83 -4.79 -11.10
C GLU A 108 15.13 -5.22 -9.79
N VAL A 109 14.45 -6.37 -9.81
CA VAL A 109 13.80 -6.95 -8.63
C VAL A 109 14.86 -7.65 -7.75
N PRO A 110 14.94 -7.33 -6.45
CA PRO A 110 15.81 -8.01 -5.50
C PRO A 110 15.60 -9.53 -5.51
N GLU A 111 16.67 -10.31 -5.40
CA GLU A 111 16.61 -11.78 -5.49
C GLU A 111 15.64 -12.39 -4.48
N LYS A 112 15.67 -11.92 -3.23
CA LYS A 112 14.75 -12.38 -2.17
C LYS A 112 13.28 -12.12 -2.50
N ALA A 113 12.98 -10.98 -3.11
CA ALA A 113 11.62 -10.63 -3.52
C ALA A 113 11.19 -11.52 -4.69
N LYS A 114 12.07 -11.69 -5.67
CA LYS A 114 11.86 -12.50 -6.87
C LYS A 114 11.57 -13.96 -6.56
N GLU A 115 12.33 -14.57 -5.65
CA GLU A 115 12.11 -15.95 -5.21
C GLU A 115 10.71 -16.16 -4.62
N LYS A 116 10.21 -15.18 -3.86
CA LYS A 116 8.88 -15.21 -3.25
C LYS A 116 7.76 -14.94 -4.25
N LEU A 117 7.95 -13.97 -5.15
CA LEU A 117 6.95 -13.60 -6.16
C LEU A 117 6.72 -14.70 -7.21
N LYS A 118 7.77 -15.48 -7.52
CA LYS A 118 7.69 -16.60 -8.47
C LYS A 118 7.10 -17.87 -7.88
N LYS A 119 7.03 -17.98 -6.56
CA LYS A 119 6.38 -19.08 -5.85
C LYS A 119 4.86 -19.01 -6.02
#